data_AF-A0A3M1EXJ6-F1
#
_entry.id   AF-A0A3M1EXJ6-F1
#
_cell.length_a   1.000
_cell.length_b   1.000
_cell.length_c   1.000
_cell.angle_alpha   90.00
_cell.angle_beta   90.00
_cell.angle_gamma   90.00
#
_symmetry.space_group_name_H-M   'P 1'
#
loop_
_entity.id
_entity.type
_entity.pdbx_description
1 polymer ?
#
loop_
_entity_poly.entity_id
_entity_poly.type
_entity_poly.pdbx_seq_one_letter_code
_entity_poly.pdbx_strand_id
1 'polypeptide(L)'
;QTYKMGFSCITLGRWLTKRLREWYNADADYFDLAVDHNIYYPRPVEKSDHPRICFYARPSTPRRLFPLGIEALERVHRRRPDVEILFYGAQDADLPRSIPFPYTNRGILTEDQLAELFSACEVGIVLSPTNCSLVPPEMMACRCAVVDLNRETVMGVLEHEVNALLAEPTPDAIAGAVLRLLEDEPLRQRLVETAYRQAQERSWQKSARKVEAILRRKLPSTRRARAPHRFETPSNLPTLNDFPEDQQRRLNAIHAARRRLWSRGKTLLKTWLNRLRFADRNIVLNGAPVQTLGELAGRRRIGQRFIARRDGLCGVEVLVSTYGRRNTRDVCFRLKESPTSASDLAVVRVNASLLSDRGYVRFAFAPQSDSGGKSYYFCIESPESVPGDAITLWAYSNADVPDAPFDRNGRAGRGHLVFGLCYRDAETGIEEERPLLDGWGRRVTLWGRMKKGVRVLASQGPKGLQREVVNYWKWKTGRV
;
A
#
# COMPACT_ATOMS: atom_id res chain seq x y z
N GLN A 1 0.48 31.80 -0.09
CA GLN A 1 -0.63 32.50 -0.78
C GLN A 1 -1.95 31.75 -0.60
N THR A 2 -2.01 30.44 -0.83
CA THR A 2 -3.24 29.62 -0.69
C THR A 2 -3.99 29.78 0.65
N TYR A 3 -3.30 29.80 1.80
CA TYR A 3 -3.94 29.96 3.11
C TYR A 3 -4.55 31.37 3.37
N LYS A 4 -4.27 32.35 2.52
CA LYS A 4 -4.83 33.71 2.59
C LYS A 4 -6.02 33.92 1.64
N MET A 5 -6.42 32.89 0.88
CA MET A 5 -7.48 32.99 -0.14
C MET A 5 -8.91 32.86 0.44
N GLY A 6 -9.07 32.80 1.76
CA GLY A 6 -10.39 32.74 2.42
C GLY A 6 -11.06 31.36 2.43
N PHE A 7 -10.35 30.29 2.08
CA PHE A 7 -10.89 28.92 2.17
C PHE A 7 -11.00 28.44 3.61
N SER A 8 -12.06 27.66 3.90
CA SER A 8 -12.15 26.87 5.14
C SER A 8 -11.21 25.67 5.06
N CYS A 9 -10.27 25.58 6.00
CA CYS A 9 -9.26 24.53 6.07
C CYS A 9 -9.70 23.40 7.01
N ILE A 10 -9.34 22.16 6.68
CA ILE A 10 -9.48 21.00 7.56
C ILE A 10 -8.09 20.40 7.75
N THR A 11 -7.59 20.33 8.99
CA THR A 11 -6.24 19.85 9.30
C THR A 11 -6.25 18.52 10.02
N LEU A 12 -5.21 17.72 9.81
CA LEU A 12 -4.92 16.56 10.65
C LEU A 12 -4.26 17.04 11.94
N GLY A 13 -4.96 16.88 13.07
CA GLY A 13 -4.48 17.32 14.39
C GLY A 13 -4.67 18.82 14.67
N ARG A 14 -4.51 19.18 15.94
CA ARG A 14 -4.83 20.51 16.48
C ARG A 14 -3.77 21.57 16.18
N TRP A 15 -2.50 21.18 16.11
CA TRP A 15 -1.40 22.11 16.00
C TRP A 15 -1.46 22.94 14.71
N LEU A 16 -1.76 22.31 13.56
CA LEU A 16 -1.91 23.01 12.29
C LEU A 16 -3.11 23.96 12.30
N THR A 17 -4.23 23.57 12.92
CA THR A 17 -5.38 24.47 13.06
C THR A 17 -5.01 25.70 13.87
N LYS A 18 -4.29 25.55 15.00
CA LYS A 18 -3.80 26.67 15.80
C LYS A 18 -2.91 27.59 14.95
N ARG A 19 -1.92 27.03 14.26
CA ARG A 19 -0.98 27.78 13.41
C ARG A 19 -1.65 28.49 12.25
N LEU A 20 -2.62 27.86 11.58
CA LEU A 20 -3.37 28.48 10.48
C LEU A 20 -4.21 29.67 10.95
N ARG A 21 -4.85 29.55 12.11
CA ARG A 21 -5.63 30.63 12.72
C ARG A 21 -4.72 31.78 13.15
N GLU A 22 -3.60 31.50 13.82
CA GLU A 22 -2.71 32.54 14.34
C GLU A 22 -1.93 33.26 13.22
N TRP A 23 -1.39 32.53 12.25
CA TRP A 23 -0.46 33.11 11.27
C TRP A 23 -1.15 33.69 10.05
N TYR A 24 -2.33 33.18 9.71
CA TYR A 24 -3.04 33.54 8.49
C TYR A 24 -4.46 34.04 8.72
N ASN A 25 -4.92 34.08 9.99
CA ASN A 25 -6.33 34.35 10.32
C ASN A 25 -7.29 33.45 9.53
N ALA A 26 -6.86 32.22 9.23
CA ALA A 26 -7.61 31.31 8.39
C ALA A 26 -8.71 30.62 9.20
N ASP A 27 -9.88 30.48 8.59
CA ASP A 27 -10.92 29.60 9.10
C ASP A 27 -10.45 28.15 8.99
N ALA A 28 -10.18 27.51 10.12
CA ALA A 28 -9.61 26.16 10.15
C ALA A 28 -10.28 25.31 11.23
N ASP A 29 -10.57 24.06 10.89
CA ASP A 29 -11.02 23.00 11.78
C ASP A 29 -10.06 21.82 11.70
N TYR A 30 -10.14 20.89 12.65
CA TYR A 30 -9.29 19.70 12.66
C TYR A 30 -10.09 18.41 12.81
N PHE A 31 -9.46 17.30 12.43
CA PHE A 31 -9.83 15.96 12.86
C PHE A 31 -8.62 15.27 13.49
N ASP A 32 -8.87 14.27 14.33
CA ASP A 32 -7.83 13.61 15.11
C ASP A 32 -7.19 12.45 14.34
N LEU A 33 -5.92 12.16 14.62
CA LEU A 33 -5.27 10.94 14.13
C LEU A 33 -6.04 9.73 14.66
N ALA A 34 -6.33 8.79 13.75
CA ALA A 34 -7.12 7.60 13.99
C ALA A 34 -6.22 6.36 14.12
N VAL A 35 -6.77 5.31 14.74
CA VAL A 35 -6.17 3.99 14.83
C VAL A 35 -7.15 2.97 14.23
N ASP A 36 -6.63 1.98 13.50
CA ASP A 36 -7.42 0.80 13.12
C ASP A 36 -7.27 -0.29 14.18
N HIS A 37 -8.26 -0.38 15.07
CA HIS A 37 -8.29 -1.34 16.17
C HIS A 37 -8.47 -2.80 15.72
N ASN A 38 -8.74 -3.06 14.43
CA ASN A 38 -8.70 -4.42 13.90
C ASN A 38 -7.27 -4.91 13.66
N ILE A 39 -6.31 -4.00 13.57
CA ILE A 39 -4.90 -4.29 13.29
C ILE A 39 -4.05 -4.03 14.52
N TYR A 40 -4.19 -2.84 15.13
CA TYR A 40 -3.38 -2.38 16.23
C TYR A 40 -4.11 -2.60 17.55
N TYR A 41 -3.70 -3.66 18.24
CA TYR A 41 -4.15 -4.04 19.58
C TYR A 41 -3.02 -4.79 20.28
N PRO A 42 -3.06 -4.96 21.62
CA PRO A 42 -2.05 -5.72 22.33
C PRO A 42 -2.12 -7.20 21.92
N ARG A 43 -1.10 -7.69 21.22
CA ARG A 43 -1.04 -9.08 20.75
C ARG A 43 -0.37 -9.97 21.79
N PRO A 44 -0.77 -11.25 21.89
CA PRO A 44 0.00 -12.24 22.63
C PRO A 44 1.31 -12.49 21.87
N VAL A 45 2.39 -11.94 22.39
CA VAL A 45 3.75 -12.08 21.85
C VAL A 45 4.62 -12.74 22.90
N GLU A 46 5.56 -13.58 22.45
CA GLU A 46 6.57 -14.12 23.35
C GLU A 46 7.41 -12.96 23.88
N LYS A 47 7.34 -12.76 25.20
CA LYS A 47 8.20 -11.81 25.89
C LYS A 47 9.63 -12.32 25.80
N SER A 48 10.54 -11.43 25.41
CA SER A 48 11.96 -11.73 25.44
C SER A 48 12.47 -11.62 26.88
N ASP A 49 13.53 -12.36 27.18
CA ASP A 49 14.29 -12.18 28.42
C ASP A 49 15.02 -10.82 28.47
N HIS A 50 15.07 -10.11 27.34
CA HIS A 50 15.70 -8.81 27.18
C HIS A 50 14.68 -7.73 26.79
N PRO A 51 14.79 -6.50 27.33
CA PRO A 51 13.95 -5.39 26.88
C PRO A 51 14.26 -5.04 25.42
N ARG A 52 13.22 -4.64 24.68
CA ARG A 52 13.24 -4.32 23.26
C ARG A 52 12.85 -2.87 23.00
N ILE A 53 13.64 -2.24 22.14
CA ILE A 53 13.32 -0.93 21.57
C ILE A 53 13.02 -1.11 20.09
N CYS A 54 11.90 -0.56 19.60
CA CYS A 54 11.72 -0.38 18.15
C CYS A 54 11.95 1.09 17.75
N PHE A 55 12.78 1.31 16.73
CA PHE A 55 13.09 2.63 16.20
C PHE A 55 12.66 2.75 14.74
N TYR A 56 11.93 3.83 14.42
CA TYR A 56 11.54 4.14 13.04
C TYR A 56 12.74 4.67 12.24
N ALA A 57 13.60 3.76 11.82
CA ALA A 57 14.81 4.00 11.07
C ALA A 57 14.52 4.23 9.57
N ARG A 58 14.52 5.50 9.14
CA ARG A 58 14.35 5.86 7.72
C ARG A 58 15.36 6.92 7.25
N PRO A 59 16.60 6.53 6.91
CA PRO A 59 17.66 7.46 6.49
C PRO A 59 17.29 8.31 5.27
N SER A 60 16.54 7.73 4.31
CA SER A 60 16.05 8.43 3.11
C SER A 60 15.05 9.56 3.40
N THR A 61 14.64 9.74 4.67
CA THR A 61 13.70 10.77 5.10
C THR A 61 14.31 11.61 6.20
N PRO A 62 14.98 12.73 5.88
CA PRO A 62 15.69 13.55 6.88
C PRO A 62 14.83 13.97 8.08
N ARG A 63 13.53 14.21 7.87
CA ARG A 63 12.55 14.52 8.94
C ARG A 63 12.22 13.35 9.88
N ARG A 64 12.89 12.19 9.77
CA ARG A 64 12.85 11.09 10.75
C ARG A 64 14.06 11.08 11.68
N LEU A 65 14.98 12.05 11.49
CA LEU A 65 16.13 12.29 12.35
C LEU A 65 16.93 11.01 12.62
N PHE A 66 17.13 10.20 11.58
CA PHE A 66 17.85 8.93 11.69
C PHE A 66 19.22 9.09 12.38
N PRO A 67 20.11 10.03 11.98
CA PRO A 67 21.40 10.20 12.65
C PRO A 67 21.28 10.51 14.14
N LEU A 68 20.34 11.39 14.51
CA LEU A 68 20.08 11.75 15.91
C LEU A 68 19.60 10.54 16.72
N GLY A 69 18.73 9.71 16.13
CA GLY A 69 18.26 8.47 16.75
C GLY A 69 19.39 7.45 16.94
N ILE A 70 20.31 7.33 15.99
CA ILE A 70 21.51 6.48 16.13
C ILE A 70 22.39 6.98 17.29
N GLU A 71 22.69 8.27 17.36
CA GLU A 71 23.50 8.83 18.45
C GLU A 71 22.86 8.64 19.84
N ALA A 72 21.53 8.74 19.92
CA ALA A 72 20.80 8.47 21.16
C ALA A 72 20.85 6.98 21.54
N LEU A 73 20.61 6.09 20.58
CA LEU A 73 20.63 4.64 20.79
C LEU A 73 22.03 4.12 21.15
N GLU A 74 23.09 4.73 20.65
CA GLU A 74 24.46 4.40 21.08
C GLU A 74 24.66 4.64 22.58
N ARG A 75 24.14 5.77 23.09
CA ARG A 75 24.19 6.10 24.52
C ARG A 75 23.34 5.13 25.35
N VAL A 76 22.15 4.77 24.84
CA VAL A 76 21.29 3.77 25.47
C VAL A 76 22.01 2.42 25.55
N HIS A 77 22.56 1.92 24.44
CA HIS A 77 23.27 0.64 24.39
C HIS A 77 24.50 0.62 25.30
N ARG A 78 25.25 1.73 25.38
CA ARG A 78 26.40 1.85 26.28
C ARG A 78 26.01 1.71 27.76
N ARG A 79 24.81 2.18 28.14
CA ARG A 79 24.28 2.09 29.50
C ARG A 79 23.55 0.76 29.78
N ARG A 80 22.85 0.24 28.78
CA ARG A 80 22.02 -0.97 28.81
C ARG A 80 22.38 -1.89 27.62
N PRO A 81 23.53 -2.58 27.68
CA PRO A 81 23.97 -3.45 26.60
C PRO A 81 23.07 -4.69 26.44
N ASP A 82 22.22 -4.98 27.44
CA ASP A 82 21.23 -6.05 27.44
C ASP A 82 20.00 -5.76 26.56
N VAL A 83 19.80 -4.53 26.10
CA VAL A 83 18.62 -4.13 25.32
C VAL A 83 18.76 -4.54 23.85
N GLU A 84 17.72 -5.18 23.31
CA GLU A 84 17.62 -5.51 21.89
C GLU A 84 17.05 -4.31 21.12
N ILE A 85 17.82 -3.79 20.15
CA ILE A 85 17.43 -2.65 19.33
C ILE A 85 16.93 -3.13 17.97
N LEU A 86 15.67 -2.84 17.65
CA LEU A 86 14.97 -3.25 16.45
C LEU A 86 14.73 -2.03 15.53
N PHE A 87 15.23 -2.07 14.31
CA PHE A 87 14.94 -1.05 13.29
C PHE A 87 13.77 -1.46 12.42
N TYR A 88 13.00 -0.48 11.95
CA TYR A 88 12.01 -0.68 10.88
C TYR A 88 11.87 0.58 10.04
N GLY A 89 11.42 0.44 8.79
CA GLY A 89 11.11 1.55 7.89
C GLY A 89 12.08 1.75 6.74
N ALA A 90 13.14 0.96 6.65
CA ALA A 90 14.14 0.96 5.58
C ALA A 90 14.72 -0.45 5.36
N GLN A 91 15.13 -0.77 4.14
CA GLN A 91 15.84 -2.03 3.86
C GLN A 91 17.30 -1.92 4.30
N ASP A 92 18.00 -3.05 4.46
CA ASP A 92 19.44 -3.03 4.85
C ASP A 92 20.30 -2.24 3.87
N ALA A 93 19.96 -2.29 2.58
CA ALA A 93 20.65 -1.53 1.53
C ALA A 93 20.54 0.01 1.70
N ASP A 94 19.54 0.48 2.44
CA ASP A 94 19.31 1.91 2.70
C ASP A 94 19.96 2.40 4.01
N LEU A 95 20.46 1.48 4.85
CA LEU A 95 21.11 1.80 6.12
C LEU A 95 22.61 2.05 5.92
N PRO A 96 23.24 2.94 6.71
CA PRO A 96 24.69 3.09 6.71
C PRO A 96 25.40 1.78 7.05
N ARG A 97 26.58 1.55 6.45
CA ARG A 97 27.40 0.35 6.70
C ARG A 97 27.88 0.21 8.14
N SER A 98 27.97 1.31 8.89
CA SER A 98 28.46 1.32 10.26
C SER A 98 27.42 1.97 11.17
N ILE A 99 26.92 1.16 12.12
CA ILE A 99 26.08 1.58 13.25
C ILE A 99 26.83 1.15 14.51
N PRO A 100 27.04 2.03 15.50
CA PRO A 100 28.00 1.80 16.60
C PRO A 100 27.46 0.88 17.72
N PHE A 101 26.45 0.06 17.44
CA PHE A 101 25.85 -0.88 18.39
C PHE A 101 25.14 -2.03 17.65
N PRO A 102 24.95 -3.20 18.28
CA PRO A 102 24.16 -4.30 17.73
C PRO A 102 22.69 -3.89 17.51
N TYR A 103 22.13 -4.27 16.38
CA TYR A 103 20.72 -4.04 16.05
C TYR A 103 20.20 -5.14 15.12
N THR A 104 18.89 -5.32 15.10
CA THR A 104 18.19 -6.16 14.12
C THR A 104 17.31 -5.28 13.24
N ASN A 105 17.59 -5.22 11.93
CA ASN A 105 16.66 -4.55 11.01
C ASN A 105 15.50 -5.46 10.63
N ARG A 106 14.28 -4.98 10.82
CA ARG A 106 13.05 -5.65 10.44
C ARG A 106 12.57 -5.25 9.05
N GLY A 107 13.23 -4.28 8.41
CA GLY A 107 12.91 -3.86 7.05
C GLY A 107 11.67 -2.97 6.96
N ILE A 108 11.02 -3.00 5.80
CA ILE A 108 9.71 -2.37 5.58
C ILE A 108 8.62 -3.39 5.91
N LEU A 109 7.85 -3.12 6.96
CA LEU A 109 6.84 -4.02 7.52
C LEU A 109 5.42 -3.69 7.05
N THR A 110 4.56 -4.71 7.00
CA THR A 110 3.10 -4.52 6.86
C THR A 110 2.48 -4.06 8.19
N GLU A 111 1.24 -3.56 8.15
CA GLU A 111 0.54 -3.09 9.36
C GLU A 111 0.40 -4.18 10.44
N ASP A 112 0.08 -5.42 10.05
CA ASP A 112 0.08 -6.58 10.97
C ASP A 112 1.45 -6.84 11.62
N GLN A 113 2.53 -6.75 10.84
CA GLN A 113 3.88 -6.96 11.34
C GLN A 113 4.34 -5.80 12.25
N LEU A 114 3.87 -4.57 11.97
CA LEU A 114 4.08 -3.43 12.85
C LEU A 114 3.33 -3.62 14.17
N ALA A 115 2.08 -4.07 14.15
CA ALA A 115 1.32 -4.35 15.37
C ALA A 115 1.96 -5.45 16.21
N GLU A 116 2.52 -6.51 15.59
CA GLU A 116 3.32 -7.52 16.26
C GLU A 116 4.60 -6.94 16.86
N LEU A 117 5.35 -6.13 16.09
CA LEU A 117 6.56 -5.46 16.57
C LEU A 117 6.28 -4.56 17.77
N PHE A 118 5.26 -3.71 17.68
CA PHE A 118 4.89 -2.77 18.75
C PHE A 118 4.43 -3.51 20.00
N SER A 119 3.65 -4.59 19.86
CA SER A 119 3.23 -5.40 21.02
C SER A 119 4.42 -6.09 21.70
N ALA A 120 5.51 -6.34 20.96
CA ALA A 120 6.70 -7.04 21.43
C ALA A 120 7.83 -6.11 21.94
N CYS A 121 7.63 -4.79 21.93
CA CYS A 121 8.63 -3.82 22.39
C CYS A 121 8.13 -3.03 23.59
N GLU A 122 8.99 -2.83 24.58
CA GLU A 122 8.73 -1.98 25.74
C GLU A 122 8.68 -0.51 25.34
N VAL A 123 9.57 -0.08 24.43
CA VAL A 123 9.70 1.32 24.01
C VAL A 123 9.76 1.43 22.48
N GLY A 124 8.98 2.36 21.93
CA GLY A 124 8.99 2.77 20.54
C GLY A 124 9.52 4.20 20.40
N ILE A 125 10.48 4.40 19.51
CA ILE A 125 11.08 5.71 19.21
C ILE A 125 10.63 6.14 17.81
N VAL A 126 9.90 7.25 17.74
CA VAL A 126 9.40 7.81 16.49
C VAL A 126 9.69 9.30 16.46
N LEU A 127 10.82 9.70 15.90
CA LEU A 127 11.20 11.12 15.88
C LEU A 127 10.55 11.82 14.66
N SER A 128 9.84 12.93 14.89
CA SER A 128 9.45 13.82 13.78
C SER A 128 9.36 15.30 14.14
N PRO A 129 10.17 16.17 13.49
CA PRO A 129 10.15 17.60 13.77
C PRO A 129 9.07 18.37 12.98
N THR A 130 8.37 17.73 12.04
CA THR A 130 7.49 18.44 11.09
C THR A 130 6.00 18.17 11.28
N ASN A 131 5.61 16.97 11.72
CA ASN A 131 4.22 16.61 12.00
C ASN A 131 4.19 15.33 12.84
N CYS A 132 3.17 15.17 13.69
CA CYS A 132 2.95 13.90 14.38
C CYS A 132 2.74 12.77 13.36
N SER A 133 3.44 11.65 13.57
CA SER A 133 3.23 10.44 12.79
C SER A 133 1.89 9.77 13.16
N LEU A 134 1.36 8.89 12.30
CA LEU A 134 0.27 7.97 12.68
C LEU A 134 0.75 6.88 13.65
N VAL A 135 2.06 6.64 13.67
CA VAL A 135 2.70 5.57 14.42
C VAL A 135 2.55 5.69 15.95
N PRO A 136 2.70 6.86 16.61
CA PRO A 136 2.49 6.94 18.05
C PRO A 136 1.11 6.45 18.50
N PRO A 137 -0.04 6.89 17.93
CA PRO A 137 -1.34 6.27 18.23
C PRO A 137 -1.39 4.75 18.04
N GLU A 138 -0.73 4.22 17.00
CA GLU A 138 -0.63 2.78 16.73
C GLU A 138 0.17 2.04 17.82
N MET A 139 1.32 2.60 18.23
CA MET A 139 2.14 2.09 19.34
C MET A 139 1.36 2.09 20.66
N MET A 140 0.67 3.19 20.95
CA MET A 140 -0.19 3.34 22.13
C MET A 140 -1.28 2.26 22.17
N ALA A 141 -1.92 1.97 21.02
CA ALA A 141 -2.94 0.92 20.91
C ALA A 141 -2.36 -0.50 21.12
N CYS A 142 -1.09 -0.72 20.78
CA CYS A 142 -0.36 -1.96 21.04
C CYS A 142 0.33 -2.01 22.41
N ARG A 143 0.12 -1.01 23.29
CA ARG A 143 0.77 -0.89 24.62
C ARG A 143 2.29 -0.78 24.59
N CYS A 144 2.83 -0.22 23.52
CA CYS A 144 4.24 0.15 23.41
C CYS A 144 4.43 1.57 23.97
N ALA A 145 5.37 1.78 24.89
CA ALA A 145 5.63 3.12 25.43
C ALA A 145 6.27 3.99 24.36
N VAL A 146 5.89 5.27 24.26
CA VAL A 146 6.31 6.15 23.15
C VAL A 146 7.35 7.16 23.63
N VAL A 147 8.41 7.31 22.83
CA VAL A 147 9.34 8.45 22.86
C VAL A 147 9.28 9.20 21.52
N ASP A 148 9.01 10.50 21.58
CA ASP A 148 9.02 11.44 20.45
C ASP A 148 9.62 12.78 20.90
N LEU A 149 9.69 13.76 20.02
CA LEU A 149 10.23 15.08 20.28
C LEU A 149 9.21 15.97 21.00
N ASN A 150 9.70 16.77 21.94
CA ASN A 150 8.95 17.85 22.56
C ASN A 150 8.75 19.00 21.55
N ARG A 151 7.63 18.95 20.84
CA ARG A 151 7.27 19.89 19.78
C ARG A 151 5.79 20.18 19.78
N GLU A 152 5.43 21.38 19.32
CA GLU A 152 4.01 21.74 19.09
C GLU A 152 3.32 20.77 18.12
N THR A 153 4.07 20.11 17.24
CA THR A 153 3.56 19.21 16.18
C THR A 153 2.85 17.97 16.71
N VAL A 154 3.09 17.58 17.97
CA VAL A 154 2.42 16.43 18.61
C VAL A 154 1.22 16.85 19.47
N MET A 155 0.91 18.14 19.53
CA MET A 155 -0.19 18.69 20.32
C MET A 155 -1.53 18.01 20.02
N GLY A 156 -2.18 17.55 21.09
CA GLY A 156 -3.46 16.82 21.02
C GLY A 156 -3.32 15.34 20.66
N VAL A 157 -2.08 14.85 20.54
CA VAL A 157 -1.77 13.42 20.36
C VAL A 157 -0.92 12.91 21.51
N LEU A 158 0.23 13.54 21.73
CA LEU A 158 1.17 13.17 22.78
C LEU A 158 1.32 14.31 23.79
N GLU A 159 1.47 13.92 25.06
CA GLU A 159 1.65 14.81 26.20
C GLU A 159 2.70 14.21 27.14
N HIS A 160 3.73 15.00 27.42
CA HIS A 160 4.88 14.59 28.23
C HIS A 160 4.43 14.15 29.62
N GLU A 161 4.89 12.97 30.06
CA GLU A 161 4.55 12.34 31.34
C GLU A 161 3.06 12.03 31.57
N VAL A 162 2.23 12.14 30.53
CA VAL A 162 0.83 11.71 30.56
C VAL A 162 0.65 10.44 29.75
N ASN A 163 1.08 10.43 28.49
CA ASN A 163 0.91 9.28 27.59
C ASN A 163 2.17 8.91 26.80
N ALA A 164 3.23 9.70 26.93
CA ALA A 164 4.52 9.51 26.29
C ALA A 164 5.62 10.24 27.08
N LEU A 165 6.89 9.94 26.81
CA LEU A 165 7.98 10.84 27.17
C LEU A 165 8.41 11.62 25.94
N LEU A 166 8.23 12.94 26.00
CA LEU A 166 8.71 13.86 24.98
C LEU A 166 10.09 14.39 25.34
N ALA A 167 11.03 14.35 24.41
CA ALA A 167 12.42 14.75 24.63
C ALA A 167 12.81 15.96 23.77
N GLU A 168 13.76 16.76 24.25
CA GLU A 168 14.44 17.74 23.39
C GLU A 168 15.22 17.02 22.27
N PRO A 169 15.44 17.66 21.11
CA PRO A 169 16.08 17.03 19.94
C PRO A 169 17.60 16.94 20.10
N THR A 170 18.07 16.40 21.24
CA THR A 170 19.47 16.10 21.52
C THR A 170 19.62 14.61 21.80
N PRO A 171 20.77 14.01 21.47
CA PRO A 171 20.99 12.58 21.73
C PRO A 171 20.82 12.22 23.21
N ASP A 172 21.31 13.06 24.13
CA ASP A 172 21.26 12.81 25.57
C ASP A 172 19.83 12.87 26.13
N ALA A 173 19.00 13.82 25.66
CA ALA A 173 17.62 13.91 26.12
C ALA A 173 16.78 12.73 25.61
N ILE A 174 16.96 12.32 24.36
CA ILE A 174 16.27 11.16 23.78
C ILE A 174 16.71 9.88 24.50
N ALA A 175 18.02 9.69 24.69
CA ALA A 175 18.55 8.54 25.42
C ALA A 175 18.04 8.50 26.87
N GLY A 176 18.03 9.64 27.56
CA GLY A 176 17.50 9.77 28.92
C GLY A 176 16.02 9.40 29.02
N ALA A 177 15.18 9.83 28.07
CA ALA A 177 13.77 9.44 28.02
C ALA A 177 13.59 7.93 27.83
N VAL A 178 14.36 7.33 26.91
CA VAL A 178 14.33 5.88 26.65
C VAL A 178 14.78 5.10 27.89
N LEU A 179 15.91 5.46 28.49
CA LEU A 179 16.45 4.81 29.69
C LEU A 179 15.47 4.92 30.86
N ARG A 180 14.86 6.09 31.06
CA ARG A 180 13.84 6.28 32.10
C ARG A 180 12.65 5.34 31.93
N LEU A 181 12.17 5.13 30.71
CA LEU A 181 11.10 4.15 30.47
C LEU A 181 11.56 2.71 30.72
N LEU A 182 12.82 2.37 30.42
CA LEU A 182 13.37 1.04 30.64
C LEU A 182 13.66 0.73 32.13
N GLU A 183 13.94 1.76 32.93
CA GLU A 183 14.37 1.62 34.34
C GLU A 183 13.23 1.88 35.34
N ASP A 184 12.28 2.76 35.02
CA ASP A 184 11.13 3.10 35.86
C ASP A 184 9.86 2.37 35.37
N GLU A 185 9.71 1.11 35.80
CA GLU A 185 8.56 0.27 35.46
C GLU A 185 7.20 0.91 35.85
N PRO A 186 7.01 1.43 37.09
CA PRO A 186 5.75 2.06 37.47
C PRO A 186 5.38 3.25 36.59
N LEU A 187 6.36 4.11 36.25
CA LEU A 187 6.14 5.19 35.30
C LEU A 187 5.73 4.65 33.93
N ARG A 188 6.49 3.70 33.37
CA ARG A 188 6.21 3.13 32.04
C ARG A 188 4.80 2.56 31.98
N GLN A 189 4.40 1.76 32.98
CA GLN A 189 3.06 1.17 33.04
C GLN A 189 1.96 2.23 33.11
N ARG A 190 2.13 3.27 33.94
CA ARG A 190 1.17 4.39 34.03
C ARG A 190 0.98 5.10 32.68
N LEU A 191 2.08 5.39 31.99
CA LEU A 191 2.03 6.06 30.68
C LEU A 191 1.37 5.15 29.63
N VAL A 192 1.75 3.88 29.58
CA VAL A 192 1.19 2.88 28.65
C VAL A 192 -0.31 2.69 28.87
N GLU A 193 -0.79 2.59 30.11
CA GLU A 193 -2.23 2.45 30.37
C GLU A 193 -3.02 3.70 29.95
N THR A 194 -2.48 4.88 30.26
CA THR A 194 -3.11 6.15 29.88
C THR A 194 -3.15 6.29 28.36
N ALA A 195 -2.03 6.00 27.70
CA ALA A 195 -1.89 5.99 26.26
C ALA A 195 -2.86 5.02 25.59
N TYR A 196 -2.93 3.78 26.08
CA TYR A 196 -3.82 2.75 25.56
C TYR A 196 -5.29 3.20 25.61
N ARG A 197 -5.75 3.71 26.76
CA ARG A 197 -7.13 4.23 26.91
C ARG A 197 -7.44 5.34 25.91
N GLN A 198 -6.53 6.31 25.77
CA GLN A 198 -6.70 7.41 24.81
C GLN A 198 -6.67 6.93 23.36
N ALA A 199 -5.86 5.92 23.03
CA ALA A 199 -5.81 5.33 21.69
C ALA A 199 -7.12 4.59 21.35
N GLN A 200 -7.73 3.89 22.31
CA GLN A 200 -9.04 3.24 22.14
C GLN A 200 -10.15 4.23 21.78
N GLU A 201 -10.03 5.49 22.20
CA GLU A 201 -11.01 6.53 21.84
C GLU A 201 -10.85 7.05 20.41
N ARG A 202 -9.76 6.73 19.71
CA ARG A 202 -9.47 7.20 18.35
C ARG A 202 -9.88 6.16 17.32
N SER A 203 -10.68 6.52 16.32
CA SER A 203 -11.03 5.60 15.24
C SER A 203 -11.28 6.34 13.93
N TRP A 204 -11.08 5.63 12.81
CA TRP A 204 -11.34 6.18 11.49
C TRP A 204 -12.80 6.62 11.33
N GLN A 205 -13.74 5.91 11.95
CA GLN A 205 -15.16 6.28 11.95
C GLN A 205 -15.41 7.60 12.69
N LYS A 206 -14.76 7.84 13.83
CA LYS A 206 -14.89 9.11 14.56
C LYS A 206 -14.27 10.27 13.77
N SER A 207 -13.08 10.06 13.20
CA SER A 207 -12.42 11.07 12.37
C SER A 207 -13.23 11.40 11.12
N ALA A 208 -13.80 10.40 10.44
CA ALA A 208 -14.69 10.59 9.30
C ALA A 208 -15.96 11.38 9.67
N ARG A 209 -16.63 11.03 10.77
CA ARG A 209 -17.81 11.77 11.27
C ARG A 209 -17.48 13.21 11.61
N LYS A 210 -16.28 13.48 12.15
CA LYS A 210 -15.82 14.85 12.45
C LYS A 210 -15.63 15.66 11.17
N VAL A 211 -15.00 15.08 10.15
CA VAL A 211 -14.87 15.70 8.83
C VAL A 211 -16.25 15.95 8.21
N GLU A 212 -17.15 14.97 8.25
CA GLU A 212 -18.52 15.11 7.76
C GLU A 212 -19.26 16.26 8.44
N ALA A 213 -19.18 16.36 9.77
CA ALA A 213 -19.80 17.44 10.53
C ALA A 213 -19.24 18.82 10.17
N ILE A 214 -17.91 18.92 9.96
CA ILE A 214 -17.27 20.15 9.50
C ILE A 214 -17.80 20.53 8.11
N LEU A 215 -17.82 19.60 7.16
CA LEU A 215 -18.33 19.84 5.81
C LEU A 215 -19.79 20.30 5.82
N ARG A 216 -20.66 19.62 6.58
CA ARG A 216 -22.08 19.99 6.71
C ARG A 216 -22.28 21.39 7.31
N ARG A 217 -21.40 21.82 8.23
CA ARG A 217 -21.43 23.16 8.83
C ARG A 217 -20.92 24.24 7.88
N LYS A 218 -19.90 23.94 7.06
CA LYS A 218 -19.24 24.90 6.16
C LYS A 218 -19.93 25.04 4.80
N LEU A 219 -20.75 24.08 4.38
CA LEU A 219 -21.53 24.17 3.14
C LEU A 219 -22.56 25.32 3.20
N PRO A 220 -22.62 26.21 2.20
CA PRO A 220 -23.55 27.35 2.18
C PRO A 220 -25.02 26.92 2.26
N SER A 221 -25.82 27.72 2.97
CA SER A 221 -27.27 27.56 3.12
C SER A 221 -28.06 27.65 1.81
N THR A 222 -27.47 28.11 0.70
CA THR A 222 -28.12 28.17 -0.62
C THR A 222 -28.42 26.78 -1.22
N ARG A 223 -27.87 25.69 -0.66
CA ARG A 223 -28.31 24.30 -0.96
C ARG A 223 -29.34 23.73 0.01
N ARG A 224 -29.72 24.45 1.08
CA ARG A 224 -30.81 24.05 2.00
C ARG A 224 -32.21 24.34 1.46
N ALA A 225 -32.34 25.03 0.32
CA ALA A 225 -33.62 25.39 -0.29
C ALA A 225 -34.22 24.33 -1.26
N ARG A 226 -33.59 23.15 -1.42
CA ARG A 226 -34.29 21.97 -1.94
C ARG A 226 -34.76 21.14 -0.74
N ALA A 227 -36.08 21.11 -0.58
CA ALA A 227 -36.91 20.48 0.45
C ALA A 227 -36.25 19.48 1.44
N PRO A 228 -36.65 19.47 2.72
CA PRO A 228 -36.08 18.59 3.71
C PRO A 228 -36.55 17.15 3.46
N HIS A 229 -35.77 16.33 2.76
CA HIS A 229 -35.76 14.91 3.07
C HIS A 229 -35.06 14.74 4.42
N ARG A 230 -35.85 14.89 5.50
CA ARG A 230 -35.47 14.46 6.85
C ARG A 230 -35.17 12.96 6.81
N PHE A 231 -33.91 12.59 6.90
CA PHE A 231 -33.55 11.29 7.48
C PHE A 231 -33.58 11.48 8.99
N GLU A 232 -34.76 11.26 9.59
CA GLU A 232 -34.84 11.03 11.04
C GLU A 232 -34.52 9.55 11.29
N THR A 233 -33.42 9.29 11.99
CA THR A 233 -33.12 7.96 12.54
C THR A 233 -33.79 7.87 13.92
N PRO A 234 -34.76 6.97 14.14
CA PRO A 234 -35.38 6.81 15.46
C PRO A 234 -34.36 6.28 16.47
N SER A 235 -34.54 6.65 17.74
CA SER A 235 -33.66 6.30 18.86
C SER A 235 -33.66 4.80 19.21
N ASN A 236 -34.65 4.03 18.77
CA ASN A 236 -34.65 2.57 18.79
C ASN A 236 -35.01 2.02 17.41
N LEU A 237 -34.23 1.05 16.93
CA LEU A 237 -34.56 0.31 15.71
C LEU A 237 -35.81 -0.55 15.97
N PRO A 238 -36.79 -0.61 15.05
CA PRO A 238 -37.96 -1.45 15.22
C PRO A 238 -37.56 -2.93 15.35
N THR A 239 -38.20 -3.67 16.24
CA THR A 239 -38.06 -5.13 16.28
C THR A 239 -38.73 -5.75 15.06
N LEU A 240 -38.39 -6.99 14.71
CA LEU A 240 -38.92 -7.62 13.49
C LEU A 240 -40.46 -7.60 13.46
N ASN A 241 -41.11 -7.77 14.62
CA ASN A 241 -42.56 -7.79 14.75
C ASN A 241 -43.22 -6.42 14.53
N ASP A 242 -42.45 -5.34 14.61
CA ASP A 242 -42.93 -3.96 14.41
C ASP A 242 -43.00 -3.58 12.93
N PHE A 243 -42.48 -4.43 12.02
CA PHE A 243 -42.55 -4.20 10.58
C PHE A 243 -43.86 -4.73 9.98
N PRO A 244 -44.36 -4.13 8.90
CA PRO A 244 -45.46 -4.69 8.10
C PRO A 244 -45.20 -6.16 7.70
N GLU A 245 -46.24 -6.98 7.64
CA GLU A 245 -46.09 -8.44 7.44
C GLU A 245 -45.33 -8.82 6.16
N ASP A 246 -45.46 -8.04 5.09
CA ASP A 246 -44.75 -8.24 3.83
C ASP A 246 -43.23 -8.02 4.00
N GLN A 247 -42.85 -7.03 4.81
CA GLN A 247 -41.45 -6.76 5.17
C GLN A 247 -40.89 -7.81 6.12
N GLN A 248 -41.68 -8.29 7.08
CA GLN A 248 -41.31 -9.41 7.94
C GLN A 248 -41.06 -10.69 7.13
N ARG A 249 -41.95 -11.01 6.18
CA ARG A 249 -41.78 -12.14 5.27
C ARG A 249 -40.51 -11.99 4.43
N ARG A 250 -40.20 -10.79 3.94
CA ARG A 250 -38.94 -10.51 3.23
C ARG A 250 -37.70 -10.68 4.11
N LEU A 251 -37.68 -10.14 5.32
CA LEU A 251 -36.55 -10.28 6.26
C LEU A 251 -36.35 -11.72 6.73
N ASN A 252 -37.43 -12.44 7.01
CA ASN A 252 -37.38 -13.86 7.36
C ASN A 252 -36.89 -14.72 6.18
N ALA A 253 -37.28 -14.39 4.94
CA ALA A 253 -36.75 -15.02 3.74
C ALA A 253 -35.24 -14.75 3.56
N ILE A 254 -34.76 -13.54 3.89
CA ILE A 254 -33.34 -13.19 3.87
C ILE A 254 -32.55 -13.98 4.92
N HIS A 255 -33.07 -14.14 6.14
CA HIS A 255 -32.42 -14.93 7.19
C HIS A 255 -32.44 -16.43 6.92
N ALA A 256 -33.51 -16.96 6.31
CA ALA A 256 -33.56 -18.34 5.83
C ALA A 256 -32.58 -18.58 4.68
N ALA A 257 -32.42 -17.62 3.76
CA ALA A 257 -31.42 -17.67 2.69
C ALA A 257 -29.97 -17.65 3.24
N ARG A 258 -29.70 -16.84 4.27
CA ARG A 258 -28.38 -16.77 4.93
C ARG A 258 -27.97 -18.10 5.59
N ARG A 259 -28.91 -18.77 6.28
CA ARG A 259 -28.66 -20.08 6.90
C ARG A 259 -28.41 -21.18 5.86
N ARG A 260 -29.13 -21.16 4.73
CA ARG A 260 -28.91 -22.09 3.58
C ARG A 260 -27.60 -21.81 2.82
N LEU A 261 -27.14 -20.56 2.79
CA LEU A 261 -25.84 -20.16 2.22
C LEU A 261 -24.66 -20.67 3.05
N TRP A 262 -24.80 -20.73 4.38
CA TRP A 262 -23.73 -21.17 5.28
C TRP A 262 -23.53 -22.70 5.22
N SER A 263 -24.59 -23.49 5.14
CA SER A 263 -24.48 -24.96 4.96
C SER A 263 -23.91 -25.33 3.58
N ARG A 264 -24.30 -24.60 2.51
CA ARG A 264 -23.71 -24.75 1.16
C ARG A 264 -22.22 -24.37 1.11
N GLY A 265 -21.79 -23.39 1.90
CA GLY A 265 -20.38 -22.98 2.01
C GLY A 265 -19.46 -24.06 2.58
N LYS A 266 -19.93 -24.80 3.60
CA LYS A 266 -19.17 -25.94 4.17
C LYS A 266 -18.98 -27.08 3.17
N THR A 267 -20.02 -27.41 2.39
CA THR A 267 -19.96 -28.48 1.38
C THR A 267 -19.04 -28.08 0.21
N LEU A 268 -19.09 -26.83 -0.23
CA LEU A 268 -18.19 -26.30 -1.28
C LEU A 268 -16.72 -26.32 -0.88
N LEU A 269 -16.40 -26.01 0.39
CA LEU A 269 -15.03 -26.08 0.91
C LEU A 269 -14.49 -27.53 0.88
N LYS A 270 -15.31 -28.51 1.25
CA LYS A 270 -14.94 -29.94 1.26
C LYS A 270 -14.69 -30.47 -0.16
N THR A 271 -15.51 -30.09 -1.13
CA THR A 271 -15.33 -30.46 -2.55
C THR A 271 -14.12 -29.75 -3.19
N TRP A 272 -13.85 -28.51 -2.79
CA TRP A 272 -12.67 -27.74 -3.20
C TRP A 272 -11.35 -28.37 -2.70
N LEU A 273 -11.32 -28.82 -1.44
CA LEU A 273 -10.19 -29.55 -0.84
C LEU A 273 -9.83 -30.84 -1.59
N ASN A 274 -10.83 -31.60 -2.03
CA ASN A 274 -10.60 -32.84 -2.77
C ASN A 274 -10.11 -32.60 -4.22
N ARG A 275 -10.47 -31.48 -4.84
CA ARG A 275 -10.06 -31.13 -6.22
C ARG A 275 -8.68 -30.46 -6.32
N LEU A 276 -8.18 -29.89 -5.22
CA LEU A 276 -6.84 -29.30 -5.13
C LEU A 276 -5.70 -30.34 -5.15
N ARG A 277 -5.97 -31.62 -4.89
CA ARG A 277 -4.98 -32.70 -4.91
C ARG A 277 -4.39 -33.01 -6.30
N PHE A 278 -4.93 -32.46 -7.39
CA PHE A 278 -4.62 -32.92 -8.75
C PHE A 278 -4.04 -31.91 -9.74
N ALA A 279 -3.72 -30.67 -9.37
CA ALA A 279 -3.23 -29.72 -10.37
C ALA A 279 -2.34 -28.60 -9.81
N ASP A 280 -1.03 -28.80 -9.83
CA ASP A 280 -0.03 -27.73 -9.92
C ASP A 280 0.75 -27.92 -11.23
N ARG A 281 0.66 -26.95 -12.15
CA ARG A 281 1.67 -26.71 -13.18
C ARG A 281 2.10 -25.26 -13.04
N ASN A 282 3.34 -25.08 -12.61
CA ASN A 282 3.99 -23.84 -12.23
C ASN A 282 4.36 -22.99 -13.47
N ILE A 283 4.14 -21.67 -13.43
CA ILE A 283 4.85 -20.71 -14.31
C ILE A 283 5.67 -19.82 -13.38
N VAL A 284 7.00 -19.85 -13.56
CA VAL A 284 7.99 -19.22 -12.68
C VAL A 284 8.96 -18.42 -13.54
N LEU A 285 9.04 -17.09 -13.34
CA LEU A 285 10.02 -16.20 -13.97
C LEU A 285 11.32 -16.04 -13.14
N ASN A 286 11.41 -16.69 -11.98
CA ASN A 286 12.34 -16.40 -10.88
C ASN A 286 13.83 -16.71 -11.11
N GLY A 287 14.25 -17.05 -12.33
CA GLY A 287 15.67 -17.32 -12.64
C GLY A 287 16.27 -16.40 -13.70
N ALA A 288 15.46 -15.53 -14.31
CA ALA A 288 15.82 -14.72 -15.46
C ALA A 288 16.36 -13.34 -15.01
N PRO A 289 17.67 -13.02 -15.17
CA PRO A 289 18.16 -11.69 -14.84
C PRO A 289 17.50 -10.62 -15.72
N VAL A 290 17.11 -9.50 -15.11
CA VAL A 290 16.56 -8.34 -15.81
C VAL A 290 17.71 -7.56 -16.43
N GLN A 291 17.67 -7.36 -17.74
CA GLN A 291 18.74 -6.68 -18.48
C GLN A 291 18.18 -5.77 -19.57
N THR A 292 18.98 -4.82 -20.02
CA THR A 292 18.68 -4.03 -21.20
C THR A 292 18.87 -4.87 -22.45
N LEU A 293 18.01 -4.68 -23.46
CA LEU A 293 18.15 -5.38 -24.73
C LEU A 293 19.26 -4.78 -25.61
N GLY A 294 19.87 -3.66 -25.24
CA GLY A 294 20.75 -2.87 -26.11
C GLY A 294 19.95 -1.85 -26.93
N GLU A 295 20.64 -0.96 -27.63
CA GLU A 295 20.02 0.16 -28.34
C GLU A 295 18.97 -0.31 -29.37
N LEU A 296 17.83 0.38 -29.36
CA LEU A 296 16.74 0.24 -30.31
C LEU A 296 16.95 1.24 -31.44
N ALA A 297 17.73 0.83 -32.45
CA ALA A 297 18.13 1.67 -33.59
C ALA A 297 18.04 0.91 -34.91
N GLY A 298 17.91 1.65 -36.02
CA GLY A 298 17.85 1.11 -37.37
C GLY A 298 16.75 0.05 -37.56
N ARG A 299 17.10 -1.12 -38.10
CA ARG A 299 16.12 -2.20 -38.39
C ARG A 299 15.69 -3.00 -37.16
N ARG A 300 16.07 -2.57 -35.95
CA ARG A 300 15.79 -3.31 -34.74
C ARG A 300 14.35 -3.11 -34.29
N ARG A 301 13.65 -4.23 -34.12
CA ARG A 301 12.27 -4.32 -33.64
C ARG A 301 12.18 -5.34 -32.52
N ILE A 302 11.50 -4.98 -31.44
CA ILE A 302 11.25 -5.88 -30.31
C ILE A 302 9.76 -6.11 -30.18
N GLY A 303 9.35 -7.37 -30.12
CA GLY A 303 7.95 -7.77 -30.06
C GLY A 303 7.60 -8.59 -28.83
N GLN A 304 6.36 -8.47 -28.37
CA GLN A 304 5.83 -9.17 -27.21
C GLN A 304 4.36 -9.48 -27.43
N ARG A 305 4.00 -10.77 -27.33
CA ARG A 305 2.62 -11.21 -27.21
C ARG A 305 2.17 -11.15 -25.76
N PHE A 306 0.92 -10.82 -25.52
CA PHE A 306 0.29 -10.82 -24.21
C PHE A 306 -1.20 -11.13 -24.31
N ILE A 307 -1.82 -11.45 -23.18
CA ILE A 307 -3.27 -11.61 -23.07
C ILE A 307 -3.81 -10.43 -22.27
N ALA A 308 -4.76 -9.68 -22.84
CA ALA A 308 -5.45 -8.64 -22.10
C ALA A 308 -6.35 -9.28 -21.03
N ARG A 309 -6.28 -8.78 -19.80
CA ARG A 309 -6.93 -9.41 -18.64
C ARG A 309 -8.38 -8.97 -18.44
N ARG A 310 -8.73 -7.81 -18.96
CA ARG A 310 -10.04 -7.17 -18.85
C ARG A 310 -10.35 -6.40 -20.13
N ASP A 311 -11.61 -6.01 -20.25
CA ASP A 311 -12.07 -5.12 -21.31
C ASP A 311 -11.55 -3.69 -21.12
N GLY A 312 -11.58 -2.91 -22.19
CA GLY A 312 -11.18 -1.51 -22.17
C GLY A 312 -9.66 -1.28 -22.25
N LEU A 313 -8.87 -2.23 -22.76
CA LEU A 313 -7.42 -2.04 -22.97
C LEU A 313 -7.17 -0.73 -23.75
N CYS A 314 -6.47 0.22 -23.15
CA CYS A 314 -6.27 1.55 -23.71
C CYS A 314 -4.82 2.04 -23.66
N GLY A 315 -3.89 1.20 -23.20
CA GLY A 315 -2.48 1.52 -23.23
C GLY A 315 -1.58 0.38 -22.80
N VAL A 316 -0.33 0.46 -23.22
CA VAL A 316 0.77 -0.41 -22.75
C VAL A 316 1.88 0.49 -22.23
N GLU A 317 2.37 0.20 -21.02
CA GLU A 317 3.52 0.89 -20.44
C GLU A 317 4.73 -0.01 -20.50
N VAL A 318 5.84 0.48 -21.08
CA VAL A 318 7.07 -0.31 -21.19
C VAL A 318 8.20 0.38 -20.44
N LEU A 319 8.96 -0.39 -19.66
CA LEU A 319 10.14 0.12 -18.95
C LEU A 319 11.30 0.31 -19.94
N VAL A 320 11.78 1.55 -20.04
CA VAL A 320 12.88 1.93 -20.95
C VAL A 320 14.08 2.45 -20.17
N SER A 321 15.24 2.51 -20.83
CA SER A 321 16.38 3.31 -20.38
C SER A 321 16.87 4.18 -21.51
N THR A 322 17.28 5.40 -21.17
CA THR A 322 17.88 6.36 -22.09
C THR A 322 19.41 6.31 -22.00
N TYR A 323 19.99 5.39 -21.21
CA TYR A 323 21.41 5.36 -20.85
C TYR A 323 21.91 6.66 -20.18
N GLY A 324 21.00 7.45 -19.60
CA GLY A 324 21.33 8.77 -19.04
C GLY A 324 21.71 9.83 -20.09
N ARG A 325 21.42 9.60 -21.39
CA ARG A 325 21.73 10.55 -22.47
C ARG A 325 20.47 11.18 -23.08
N ARG A 326 20.65 12.28 -23.81
CA ARG A 326 19.60 12.90 -24.62
C ARG A 326 19.43 12.09 -25.89
N ASN A 327 18.25 11.51 -26.08
CA ASN A 327 17.86 10.84 -27.32
C ASN A 327 16.76 11.67 -27.99
N THR A 328 16.75 11.79 -29.32
CA THR A 328 15.94 12.79 -30.04
C THR A 328 14.97 12.19 -31.04
N ARG A 329 15.08 10.89 -31.33
CA ARG A 329 14.30 10.21 -32.35
C ARG A 329 13.02 9.61 -31.81
N ASP A 330 12.06 9.38 -32.70
CA ASP A 330 10.77 8.82 -32.32
C ASP A 330 10.87 7.33 -32.02
N VAL A 331 10.21 6.93 -30.93
CA VAL A 331 9.95 5.53 -30.58
C VAL A 331 8.54 5.20 -31.03
N CYS A 332 8.44 4.28 -31.98
CA CYS A 332 7.19 3.83 -32.58
C CYS A 332 6.71 2.55 -31.90
N PHE A 333 5.50 2.57 -31.39
CA PHE A 333 4.78 1.41 -30.84
C PHE A 333 3.64 1.04 -31.78
N ARG A 334 3.46 -0.25 -32.06
CA ARG A 334 2.34 -0.78 -32.83
C ARG A 334 1.65 -1.89 -32.07
N LEU A 335 0.32 -1.82 -31.96
CA LEU A 335 -0.53 -2.88 -31.43
C LEU A 335 -1.16 -3.65 -32.60
N LYS A 336 -1.20 -4.98 -32.49
CA LYS A 336 -1.78 -5.91 -33.47
C LYS A 336 -2.51 -7.05 -32.76
N GLU A 337 -3.38 -7.75 -33.47
CA GLU A 337 -3.94 -9.03 -33.00
C GLU A 337 -2.87 -10.13 -32.99
N SER A 338 -1.98 -10.14 -33.98
CA SER A 338 -0.89 -11.10 -34.11
C SER A 338 0.32 -10.49 -34.84
N PRO A 339 1.51 -11.10 -34.74
CA PRO A 339 2.70 -10.64 -35.48
C PRO A 339 2.52 -10.62 -37.00
N THR A 340 1.65 -11.48 -37.54
CA THR A 340 1.37 -11.62 -38.97
C THR A 340 0.17 -10.80 -39.43
N SER A 341 -0.51 -10.08 -38.53
CA SER A 341 -1.65 -9.23 -38.90
C SER A 341 -1.19 -8.12 -39.85
N ALA A 342 -1.92 -7.97 -40.96
CA ALA A 342 -1.64 -6.99 -42.01
C ALA A 342 -1.88 -5.55 -41.55
N SER A 343 -2.90 -5.33 -40.70
CA SER A 343 -3.25 -4.04 -40.13
C SER A 343 -2.75 -3.88 -38.69
N ASP A 344 -2.43 -2.64 -38.33
CA ASP A 344 -2.17 -2.22 -36.95
C ASP A 344 -3.52 -1.82 -36.31
N LEU A 345 -3.78 -2.29 -35.10
CA LEU A 345 -4.91 -1.84 -34.27
C LEU A 345 -4.67 -0.42 -33.71
N ALA A 346 -3.41 -0.10 -33.43
CA ALA A 346 -2.99 1.23 -33.00
C ALA A 346 -1.52 1.46 -33.36
N VAL A 347 -1.18 2.71 -33.68
CA VAL A 347 0.19 3.18 -33.86
C VAL A 347 0.39 4.41 -32.98
N VAL A 348 1.39 4.37 -32.11
CA VAL A 348 1.71 5.46 -31.18
C VAL A 348 3.17 5.85 -31.36
N ARG A 349 3.45 7.14 -31.48
CA ARG A 349 4.81 7.67 -31.57
C ARG A 349 5.08 8.53 -30.34
N VAL A 350 6.21 8.31 -29.69
CA VAL A 350 6.69 9.12 -28.58
C VAL A 350 8.10 9.55 -28.88
N ASN A 351 8.38 10.85 -28.82
CA ASN A 351 9.73 11.35 -29.03
C ASN A 351 10.63 10.98 -27.84
N ALA A 352 11.82 10.42 -28.11
CA ALA A 352 12.72 9.96 -27.06
C ALA A 352 13.23 11.08 -26.13
N SER A 353 13.13 12.34 -26.54
CA SER A 353 13.56 13.49 -25.72
C SER A 353 12.64 13.76 -24.52
N LEU A 354 11.43 13.19 -24.53
CA LEU A 354 10.45 13.30 -23.45
C LEU A 354 10.58 12.16 -22.41
N LEU A 355 11.51 11.23 -22.63
CA LEU A 355 11.62 10.01 -21.83
C LEU A 355 12.60 10.21 -20.67
N SER A 356 12.23 9.68 -19.50
CA SER A 356 13.11 9.63 -18.33
C SER A 356 13.91 8.33 -18.30
N ASP A 357 15.16 8.40 -17.84
CA ASP A 357 15.96 7.18 -17.67
C ASP A 357 15.32 6.26 -16.63
N ARG A 358 15.35 4.95 -16.89
CA ARG A 358 14.71 3.90 -16.06
C ARG A 358 13.23 4.17 -15.77
N GLY A 359 12.54 4.86 -16.69
CA GLY A 359 11.14 5.22 -16.58
C GLY A 359 10.21 4.31 -17.39
N TYR A 360 8.94 4.25 -17.01
CA TYR A 360 7.89 3.66 -17.83
C TYR A 360 7.40 4.68 -18.86
N VAL A 361 7.31 4.25 -20.12
CA VAL A 361 6.72 5.03 -21.21
C VAL A 361 5.34 4.48 -21.52
N ARG A 362 4.33 5.34 -21.47
CA ARG A 362 2.95 4.98 -21.81
C ARG A 362 2.68 5.19 -23.30
N PHE A 363 2.35 4.11 -23.98
CA PHE A 363 1.79 4.15 -25.33
C PHE A 363 0.27 4.04 -25.22
N ALA A 364 -0.41 5.19 -25.17
CA ALA A 364 -1.86 5.27 -25.05
C ALA A 364 -2.54 5.21 -26.43
N PHE A 365 -3.65 4.48 -26.51
CA PHE A 365 -4.44 4.31 -27.72
C PHE A 365 -5.94 4.24 -27.40
N ALA A 366 -6.79 4.26 -28.43
CA ALA A 366 -8.23 4.18 -28.26
C ALA A 366 -8.62 2.87 -27.52
N PRO A 367 -9.51 2.93 -26.50
CA PRO A 367 -9.90 1.76 -25.73
C PRO A 367 -10.47 0.64 -26.61
N GLN A 368 -10.04 -0.59 -26.34
CA GLN A 368 -10.53 -1.80 -26.98
C GLN A 368 -11.62 -2.42 -26.10
N SER A 369 -12.89 -2.17 -26.41
CA SER A 369 -14.04 -2.44 -25.52
C SER A 369 -14.32 -3.91 -25.22
N ASP A 370 -13.85 -4.84 -26.05
CA ASP A 370 -13.99 -6.29 -25.85
C ASP A 370 -12.58 -6.91 -25.98
N SER A 371 -11.71 -6.62 -25.02
CA SER A 371 -10.31 -7.04 -25.03
C SER A 371 -10.01 -8.11 -23.98
N GLY A 372 -10.90 -8.33 -23.01
CA GLY A 372 -10.73 -9.31 -21.94
C GLY A 372 -10.53 -10.73 -22.48
N GLY A 373 -9.45 -11.37 -22.07
CA GLY A 373 -9.08 -12.72 -22.48
C GLY A 373 -8.52 -12.83 -23.92
N LYS A 374 -8.47 -11.75 -24.69
CA LYS A 374 -7.93 -11.77 -26.06
C LYS A 374 -6.42 -11.66 -26.07
N SER A 375 -5.80 -12.37 -27.01
CA SER A 375 -4.37 -12.26 -27.27
C SER A 375 -4.10 -11.06 -28.16
N TYR A 376 -3.08 -10.30 -27.82
CA TYR A 376 -2.57 -9.18 -28.60
C TYR A 376 -1.06 -9.30 -28.73
N TYR A 377 -0.54 -8.59 -29.71
CA TYR A 377 0.87 -8.45 -29.96
C TYR A 377 1.21 -6.97 -30.04
N PHE A 378 2.29 -6.54 -29.39
CA PHE A 378 2.85 -5.24 -29.67
C PHE A 378 4.29 -5.35 -30.13
N CYS A 379 4.73 -4.41 -30.96
CA CYS A 379 6.13 -4.24 -31.30
C CYS A 379 6.57 -2.78 -31.14
N ILE A 380 7.83 -2.62 -30.80
CA ILE A 380 8.49 -1.32 -30.62
C ILE A 380 9.72 -1.26 -31.51
N GLU A 381 9.84 -0.16 -32.24
CA GLU A 381 10.94 0.15 -33.16
C GLU A 381 11.28 1.63 -33.08
N SER A 382 12.51 1.99 -33.44
CA SER A 382 12.91 3.39 -33.63
C SER A 382 13.81 3.46 -34.86
N PRO A 383 13.22 3.51 -36.06
CA PRO A 383 13.95 3.31 -37.32
C PRO A 383 14.92 4.45 -37.63
N GLU A 384 14.62 5.65 -37.14
CA GLU A 384 15.44 6.86 -37.32
C GLU A 384 16.51 7.03 -36.23
N SER A 385 16.45 6.22 -35.15
CA SER A 385 17.50 6.19 -34.13
C SER A 385 18.80 5.66 -34.69
N VAL A 386 19.89 6.30 -34.29
CA VAL A 386 21.27 5.88 -34.58
C VAL A 386 21.98 5.52 -33.28
N PRO A 387 23.06 4.71 -33.32
CA PRO A 387 23.83 4.43 -32.12
C PRO A 387 24.31 5.71 -31.43
N GLY A 388 24.19 5.80 -30.11
CA GLY A 388 24.43 7.05 -29.36
C GLY A 388 23.19 7.96 -29.19
N ASP A 389 22.16 7.80 -30.02
CA ASP A 389 20.90 8.58 -30.03
C ASP A 389 19.69 7.63 -30.11
N ALA A 390 19.66 6.63 -29.23
CA ALA A 390 18.66 5.57 -29.17
C ALA A 390 18.34 5.15 -27.72
N ILE A 391 17.10 4.75 -27.43
CA ILE A 391 16.75 4.14 -26.14
C ILE A 391 17.04 2.63 -26.13
N THR A 392 16.91 2.00 -24.96
CA THR A 392 16.79 0.54 -24.83
C THR A 392 15.55 0.17 -24.03
N LEU A 393 15.14 -1.10 -24.14
CA LEU A 393 14.03 -1.68 -23.40
C LEU A 393 14.56 -2.67 -22.35
N TRP A 394 13.89 -2.74 -21.21
CA TRP A 394 14.19 -3.72 -20.17
C TRP A 394 13.41 -5.02 -20.40
N ALA A 395 14.07 -6.16 -20.20
CA ALA A 395 13.47 -7.48 -20.31
C ALA A 395 14.04 -8.46 -19.30
N TYR A 396 13.21 -9.42 -18.87
CA TYR A 396 13.68 -10.65 -18.23
C TYR A 396 14.38 -11.50 -19.29
N SER A 397 15.66 -11.77 -19.10
CA SER A 397 16.45 -12.56 -20.05
C SER A 397 16.15 -14.05 -19.95
N ASN A 398 16.12 -14.76 -21.08
CA ASN A 398 15.86 -16.21 -21.11
C ASN A 398 14.52 -16.66 -20.51
N ALA A 399 13.59 -15.74 -20.24
CA ALA A 399 12.25 -16.05 -19.80
C ALA A 399 11.47 -16.80 -20.88
N ASP A 400 10.75 -17.83 -20.49
CA ASP A 400 9.83 -18.58 -21.34
C ASP A 400 8.45 -18.53 -20.68
N VAL A 401 7.62 -17.62 -21.16
CA VAL A 401 6.28 -17.38 -20.61
C VAL A 401 5.26 -18.00 -21.55
N PRO A 402 4.52 -19.03 -21.10
CA PRO A 402 3.43 -19.62 -21.89
C PRO A 402 2.46 -18.54 -22.37
N ASP A 403 2.05 -18.65 -23.63
CA ASP A 403 1.08 -17.76 -24.30
C ASP A 403 1.51 -16.27 -24.41
N ALA A 404 2.74 -15.94 -24.04
CA ALA A 404 3.33 -14.60 -24.17
C ALA A 404 4.73 -14.63 -24.82
N PRO A 405 4.89 -15.21 -26.03
CA PRO A 405 6.16 -15.26 -26.72
C PRO A 405 6.72 -13.86 -27.01
N PHE A 406 8.03 -13.77 -26.87
CA PHE A 406 8.85 -12.62 -27.18
C PHE A 406 9.58 -12.84 -28.51
N ASP A 407 9.77 -11.79 -29.31
CA ASP A 407 10.53 -11.87 -30.55
C ASP A 407 11.47 -10.67 -30.72
N ARG A 408 12.53 -10.91 -31.51
CA ARG A 408 13.43 -9.88 -31.99
C ARG A 408 13.45 -9.93 -33.51
N ASN A 409 13.14 -8.81 -34.15
CA ASN A 409 13.07 -8.69 -35.60
C ASN A 409 12.17 -9.76 -36.26
N GLY A 410 11.07 -10.15 -35.61
CA GLY A 410 10.15 -11.19 -36.10
C GLY A 410 10.62 -12.62 -35.86
N ARG A 411 11.77 -12.84 -35.22
CA ARG A 411 12.25 -14.17 -34.84
C ARG A 411 11.94 -14.43 -33.37
N ALA A 412 11.14 -15.46 -33.11
CA ALA A 412 10.82 -15.88 -31.75
C ALA A 412 12.11 -16.16 -30.96
N GLY A 413 12.13 -15.73 -29.70
CA GLY A 413 13.26 -15.91 -28.81
C GLY A 413 12.82 -16.03 -27.37
N ARG A 414 13.78 -16.29 -26.49
CA ARG A 414 13.53 -16.28 -25.05
C ARG A 414 13.68 -14.87 -24.50
N GLY A 415 12.75 -14.48 -23.66
CA GLY A 415 12.69 -13.18 -23.02
C GLY A 415 11.26 -12.80 -22.68
N HIS A 416 11.12 -11.77 -21.84
CA HIS A 416 9.83 -11.14 -21.61
C HIS A 416 10.06 -9.66 -21.31
N LEU A 417 9.45 -8.76 -22.08
CA LEU A 417 9.57 -7.33 -21.83
C LEU A 417 9.03 -6.98 -20.43
N VAL A 418 9.61 -5.98 -19.80
CA VAL A 418 9.05 -5.41 -18.57
C VAL A 418 7.99 -4.39 -18.98
N PHE A 419 6.72 -4.80 -18.94
CA PHE A 419 5.60 -3.94 -19.33
C PHE A 419 4.38 -4.10 -18.40
N GLY A 420 3.54 -3.07 -18.37
CA GLY A 420 2.23 -3.05 -17.73
C GLY A 420 1.10 -2.74 -18.72
N LEU A 421 -0.13 -3.07 -18.34
CA LEU A 421 -1.33 -2.85 -19.17
C LEU A 421 -2.22 -1.78 -18.52
N CYS A 422 -2.78 -0.89 -19.34
CA CYS A 422 -3.71 0.14 -18.90
C CYS A 422 -5.11 -0.17 -19.43
N TYR A 423 -6.11 -0.02 -18.56
CA TYR A 423 -7.52 -0.25 -18.88
C TYR A 423 -8.32 1.02 -18.59
N ARG A 424 -9.31 1.31 -19.42
CA ARG A 424 -10.28 2.38 -19.16
C ARG A 424 -11.62 1.77 -18.79
N ASP A 425 -12.05 2.06 -17.57
CA ASP A 425 -13.37 1.75 -17.05
C ASP A 425 -14.26 3.00 -17.16
N ALA A 426 -15.50 2.81 -17.62
CA ALA A 426 -16.42 3.91 -17.88
C ALA A 426 -16.92 4.62 -16.61
N GLU A 427 -16.86 3.95 -15.45
CA GLU A 427 -17.37 4.46 -14.17
C GLU A 427 -16.24 4.98 -13.26
N THR A 428 -15.05 4.36 -13.33
CA THR A 428 -13.96 4.57 -12.36
C THR A 428 -12.71 5.23 -12.93
N GLY A 429 -12.59 5.35 -14.26
CA GLY A 429 -11.46 6.01 -14.93
C GLY A 429 -10.40 5.04 -15.45
N ILE A 430 -9.13 5.46 -15.48
CA ILE A 430 -8.02 4.63 -15.99
C ILE A 430 -7.42 3.82 -14.84
N GLU A 431 -7.40 2.49 -14.97
CA GLU A 431 -6.70 1.56 -14.08
C GLU A 431 -5.40 1.07 -14.73
N GLU A 432 -4.33 0.95 -13.94
CA GLU A 432 -2.99 0.54 -14.39
C GLU A 432 -2.54 -0.74 -13.68
N GLU A 433 -2.12 -1.74 -14.46
CA GLU A 433 -1.56 -2.99 -13.95
C GLU A 433 -0.08 -3.10 -14.33
N ARG A 434 0.81 -2.76 -13.39
CA ARG A 434 2.26 -2.94 -13.54
C ARG A 434 2.74 -4.22 -12.84
N PRO A 435 3.74 -4.92 -13.38
CA PRO A 435 4.44 -5.94 -12.61
C PRO A 435 5.20 -5.26 -11.46
N LEU A 436 5.15 -5.85 -10.27
CA LEU A 436 6.00 -5.44 -9.16
C LEU A 436 7.44 -5.84 -9.53
N LEU A 437 8.33 -4.86 -9.66
CA LEU A 437 9.75 -5.10 -9.96
C LEU A 437 10.45 -5.89 -8.83
N ASP A 438 9.87 -5.89 -7.62
CA ASP A 438 10.31 -6.68 -6.47
C ASP A 438 9.31 -7.79 -6.09
N GLY A 439 9.81 -9.00 -5.82
CA GLY A 439 9.07 -10.04 -5.11
C GLY A 439 8.22 -11.00 -5.96
N TRP A 440 8.29 -10.92 -7.28
CA TRP A 440 7.81 -12.00 -8.15
C TRP A 440 8.75 -13.21 -8.03
N GLY A 441 8.50 -14.01 -7.00
CA GLY A 441 9.14 -15.30 -6.82
C GLY A 441 8.92 -16.05 -5.51
N ARG A 442 8.05 -15.57 -4.63
CA ARG A 442 7.68 -16.35 -3.44
C ARG A 442 6.77 -17.52 -3.79
N ARG A 443 7.23 -18.72 -3.40
CA ARG A 443 6.54 -20.00 -3.49
C ARG A 443 5.17 -19.90 -2.78
N VAL A 444 4.08 -19.86 -3.54
CA VAL A 444 2.73 -19.95 -2.96
C VAL A 444 2.42 -21.43 -2.75
N THR A 445 2.71 -21.96 -1.57
CA THR A 445 2.45 -23.36 -1.24
C THR A 445 0.95 -23.63 -1.11
N LEU A 446 0.53 -24.89 -1.34
CA LEU A 446 -0.84 -25.36 -1.10
C LEU A 446 -1.34 -24.94 0.31
N TRP A 447 -0.43 -24.97 1.29
CA TRP A 447 -0.68 -24.53 2.66
C TRP A 447 -0.94 -23.03 2.78
N GLY A 448 -0.20 -22.20 2.04
CA GLY A 448 -0.45 -20.75 1.95
C GLY A 448 -1.82 -20.44 1.34
N ARG A 449 -2.26 -21.21 0.35
CA ARG A 449 -3.61 -21.07 -0.25
C ARG A 449 -4.72 -21.58 0.66
N MET A 450 -4.50 -22.67 1.41
CA MET A 450 -5.43 -23.12 2.44
C MET A 450 -5.61 -22.06 3.52
N LYS A 451 -4.52 -21.48 4.03
CA LYS A 451 -4.60 -20.36 5.00
C LYS A 451 -5.37 -19.18 4.42
N LYS A 452 -5.16 -18.82 3.14
CA LYS A 452 -5.91 -17.75 2.47
C LYS A 452 -7.40 -18.09 2.36
N GLY A 453 -7.75 -19.30 1.93
CA GLY A 453 -9.14 -19.74 1.80
C GLY A 453 -9.89 -19.73 3.14
N VAL A 454 -9.26 -20.24 4.21
CA VAL A 454 -9.82 -20.19 5.57
C VAL A 454 -9.98 -18.75 6.05
N ARG A 455 -8.99 -17.89 5.81
CA ARG A 455 -9.03 -16.46 6.16
C ARG A 455 -10.12 -15.70 5.42
N VAL A 456 -10.27 -15.94 4.12
CA VAL A 456 -11.31 -15.31 3.28
C VAL A 456 -12.70 -15.82 3.67
N LEU A 457 -12.85 -17.11 3.99
CA LEU A 457 -14.11 -17.63 4.51
C LEU A 457 -14.48 -17.00 5.86
N ALA A 458 -13.50 -16.82 6.75
CA ALA A 458 -13.71 -16.22 8.07
C ALA A 458 -14.03 -14.72 7.99
N SER A 459 -13.36 -13.98 7.10
CA SER A 459 -13.51 -12.51 6.98
C SER A 459 -14.61 -12.06 6.02
N GLN A 460 -14.85 -12.82 4.94
CA GLN A 460 -15.75 -12.42 3.83
C GLN A 460 -16.88 -13.42 3.58
N GLY A 461 -16.98 -14.48 4.40
CA GLY A 461 -18.03 -15.48 4.31
C GLY A 461 -17.99 -16.34 3.03
N PRO A 462 -19.04 -17.16 2.79
CA PRO A 462 -19.07 -18.12 1.68
C PRO A 462 -18.99 -17.47 0.29
N LYS A 463 -19.53 -16.26 0.13
CA LYS A 463 -19.45 -15.50 -1.13
C LYS A 463 -18.03 -15.00 -1.41
N GLY A 464 -17.30 -14.56 -0.39
CA GLY A 464 -15.89 -14.18 -0.52
C GLY A 464 -15.03 -15.38 -0.91
N LEU A 465 -15.25 -16.53 -0.26
CA LEU A 465 -14.57 -17.77 -0.62
C LEU A 465 -14.91 -18.20 -2.06
N GLN A 466 -16.18 -18.16 -2.47
CA GLN A 466 -16.60 -18.52 -3.82
C GLN A 466 -15.97 -17.59 -4.87
N ARG A 467 -15.87 -16.29 -4.58
CA ARG A 467 -15.20 -15.31 -5.43
C ARG A 467 -13.69 -15.58 -5.51
N GLU A 468 -13.05 -15.97 -4.41
CA GLU A 468 -11.64 -16.37 -4.39
C GLU A 468 -11.38 -17.68 -5.17
N VAL A 469 -12.30 -18.65 -5.08
CA VAL A 469 -12.24 -19.90 -5.85
C VAL A 469 -12.43 -19.63 -7.34
N VAL A 470 -13.37 -18.75 -7.71
CA VAL A 470 -13.57 -18.31 -9.10
C VAL A 470 -12.35 -17.55 -9.60
N ASN A 471 -11.81 -16.61 -8.82
CA ASN A 471 -10.60 -15.87 -9.17
C ASN A 471 -9.39 -16.80 -9.33
N TYR A 472 -9.27 -17.82 -8.49
CA TYR A 472 -8.22 -18.83 -8.61
C TYR A 472 -8.36 -19.67 -9.88
N TRP A 473 -9.57 -20.11 -10.24
CA TRP A 473 -9.80 -20.83 -11.49
C TRP A 473 -9.64 -19.93 -12.71
N LYS A 474 -10.13 -18.69 -12.68
CA LYS A 474 -9.89 -17.68 -13.73
C LYS A 474 -8.40 -17.45 -13.94
N TRP A 475 -7.64 -17.32 -12.86
CA TRP A 475 -6.19 -17.20 -12.91
C TRP A 475 -5.50 -18.46 -13.48
N LYS A 476 -6.02 -19.65 -13.18
CA LYS A 476 -5.40 -20.94 -13.55
C LYS A 476 -5.73 -21.42 -14.95
N THR A 477 -6.97 -21.24 -15.41
CA THR A 477 -7.42 -21.74 -16.72
C THR A 477 -7.52 -20.65 -17.79
N GLY A 478 -7.31 -19.38 -17.42
CA GLY A 478 -7.37 -18.25 -18.35
C GLY A 478 -8.74 -18.06 -19.02
N ARG A 479 -9.78 -18.77 -18.56
CA ARG A 479 -11.16 -18.67 -19.06
C ARG A 479 -12.05 -18.11 -17.95
N VAL A 480 -12.90 -17.16 -18.34
CA VAL A 480 -13.89 -16.50 -17.47
C VAL A 480 -15.01 -17.44 -17.08
#